data_AF-A0A151JXA0-F1
#
_entry.id   AF-A0A151JXA0-F1
#
_cell.length_a   1.000
_cell.length_b   1.000
_cell.length_c   1.000
_cell.angle_alpha   90.00
_cell.angle_beta   90.00
_cell.angle_gamma   90.00
#
_symmetry.space_group_name_H-M   'P 1'
#
loop_
_entity.id
_entity.type
_entity.pdbx_description
1 polymer ?
#
loop_
_entity_poly.entity_id
_entity_poly.type
_entity_poly.pdbx_seq_one_letter_code
_entity_poly.pdbx_strand_id
1 'polypeptide(L)'
;MEVGGDKLNFLDVTVINDNELIEFNWYHKPIFSDRYLNFSSQHPVSQKIGTITRLVDRVVLLLNPKFHFDNLCFIIKVLLENDYPLNFIFKNINNRLKKIIMEIGRVLLMIIG
;
A
#
# COMPACT_ATOMS: atom_id res chain seq x y z
N MET A 1 21.76 2.82 -27.23
CA MET A 1 20.75 3.02 -26.18
C MET A 1 20.02 1.70 -26.04
N GLU A 2 20.04 1.08 -24.85
CA GLU A 2 19.16 -0.08 -24.62
C GLU A 2 17.72 0.43 -24.71
N VAL A 3 16.96 -0.11 -25.65
CA VAL A 3 15.51 0.13 -25.74
C VAL A 3 14.90 -0.69 -24.60
N GLY A 4 14.83 -0.08 -23.41
CA GLY A 4 14.12 -0.65 -22.27
C GLY A 4 12.63 -0.75 -22.61
N GLY A 5 12.01 -1.88 -22.32
CA GLY A 5 10.56 -2.04 -22.48
C GLY A 5 9.78 -1.07 -21.59
N ASP A 6 8.45 -1.02 -21.73
CA ASP A 6 7.56 -0.05 -21.06
C ASP A 6 7.50 -0.19 -19.52
N LYS A 7 8.30 -1.08 -18.91
CA LYS A 7 8.31 -1.36 -17.47
C LYS A 7 9.71 -1.55 -16.91
N LEU A 8 9.97 -0.98 -15.74
CA LEU A 8 11.21 -1.14 -14.98
C LEU A 8 10.89 -1.48 -13.51
N ASN A 9 11.38 -2.61 -13.03
CA ASN A 9 11.27 -2.97 -11.61
C ASN A 9 12.46 -2.41 -10.83
N PHE A 10 12.19 -1.58 -9.81
CA PHE A 10 13.20 -1.02 -8.92
C PHE A 10 12.76 -1.13 -7.46
N LEU A 11 13.61 -1.76 -6.65
CA LEU A 11 13.31 -2.12 -5.25
C LEU A 11 11.98 -2.89 -5.12
N ASP A 12 10.93 -2.18 -4.75
CA ASP A 12 9.59 -2.62 -4.40
C ASP A 12 8.50 -1.94 -5.25
N VAL A 13 8.91 -1.27 -6.34
CA VAL A 13 8.03 -0.55 -7.26
C VAL A 13 8.30 -0.99 -8.70
N THR A 14 7.23 -1.18 -9.48
CA THR A 14 7.29 -1.24 -10.93
C THR A 14 6.97 0.13 -11.47
N VAL A 15 7.93 0.75 -12.15
CA VAL A 15 7.75 1.97 -12.93
C VAL A 15 7.22 1.56 -14.30
N ILE A 16 6.13 2.17 -14.73
CA ILE A 16 5.45 1.87 -16.00
C ILE A 16 5.40 3.16 -16.81
N ASN A 17 5.82 3.09 -18.08
CA ASN A 17 5.59 4.16 -19.05
C ASN A 17 4.29 3.85 -19.79
N ASP A 18 3.23 4.60 -19.50
CA ASP A 18 1.94 4.51 -20.18
C ASP A 18 1.74 5.76 -21.04
N ASN A 19 2.17 5.69 -22.30
CA ASN A 19 2.07 6.80 -23.27
C ASN A 19 2.63 8.14 -22.74
N GLU A 20 3.90 8.13 -22.31
CA GLU A 20 4.62 9.28 -21.72
C GLU A 20 4.19 9.65 -20.29
N LEU A 21 3.18 8.97 -19.71
CA LEU A 21 2.85 9.09 -18.30
C LEU A 21 3.57 8.02 -17.48
N ILE A 22 4.28 8.46 -16.44
CA ILE A 22 4.93 7.55 -15.49
C ILE A 22 3.91 7.13 -14.43
N GLU A 23 3.71 5.83 -14.32
CA GLU A 23 2.89 5.23 -13.29
C GLU A 23 3.69 4.29 -12.40
N PHE A 24 3.18 4.07 -11.19
CA PHE A 24 3.78 3.18 -10.22
C PHE A 24 2.79 2.08 -9.83
N ASN A 25 3.28 0.85 -9.82
CA ASN A 25 2.63 -0.30 -9.20
C ASN A 25 3.58 -0.94 -8.18
N TRP A 26 3.05 -1.77 -7.28
CA TRP A 26 3.86 -2.48 -6.31
C TRP A 26 4.56 -3.67 -6.97
N TYR A 27 5.89 -3.68 -6.93
CA TYR A 27 6.67 -4.84 -7.32
C TYR A 27 6.94 -5.77 -6.13
N HIS A 28 6.53 -7.03 -6.26
CA HIS A 28 6.94 -8.10 -5.36
C HIS A 28 8.07 -8.88 -6.01
N LYS A 29 9.22 -8.95 -5.34
CA LYS A 29 10.32 -9.81 -5.80
C LYS A 29 9.82 -11.26 -5.85
N PRO A 30 10.25 -12.10 -6.81
CA PRO A 30 9.82 -13.49 -6.92
C PRO A 30 10.08 -14.33 -5.65
N ILE A 31 11.08 -13.93 -4.86
CA ILE A 31 11.46 -14.57 -3.59
C ILE A 31 10.79 -13.93 -2.36
N PHE A 32 9.81 -13.05 -2.56
CA PHE A 32 9.08 -12.42 -1.47
C PHE A 32 8.26 -13.47 -0.72
N SER A 33 8.47 -13.55 0.60
CA SER A 33 7.88 -14.61 1.42
C SER A 33 6.51 -14.27 2.00
N ASP A 34 5.94 -13.11 1.64
CA ASP A 34 4.69 -12.58 2.22
C ASP A 34 4.69 -12.51 3.76
N ARG A 35 5.87 -12.43 4.40
CA ARG A 35 5.99 -12.40 5.87
C ARG A 35 6.03 -10.98 6.38
N TYR A 36 5.08 -10.66 7.25
CA TYR A 36 5.01 -9.42 8.00
C TYR A 36 5.01 -9.71 9.51
N LEU A 37 4.79 -8.67 10.31
CA LEU A 37 4.69 -8.79 11.76
C LEU A 37 3.52 -9.70 12.13
N ASN A 38 3.77 -10.94 12.55
CA ASN A 38 2.70 -11.87 12.89
C ASN A 38 1.83 -11.34 14.06
N PHE A 39 0.50 -11.50 13.97
CA PHE A 39 -0.43 -10.98 14.98
C PHE A 39 -0.31 -11.67 16.34
N SER A 40 0.15 -12.90 16.41
CA SER A 40 0.34 -13.65 17.67
C SER A 40 1.67 -13.34 18.37
N SER A 41 2.52 -12.53 17.75
CA SER A 41 3.79 -12.08 18.36
C SER A 41 3.56 -11.18 19.58
N GLN A 42 4.56 -11.13 20.47
CA GLN A 42 4.56 -10.32 21.70
C GLN A 42 4.73 -8.81 21.46
N HIS A 43 4.57 -8.36 20.21
CA HIS A 43 4.65 -6.96 19.85
C HIS A 43 3.39 -6.19 20.27
N PRO A 44 3.53 -4.93 20.71
CA PRO A 44 2.39 -4.09 21.05
C PRO A 44 1.40 -3.95 19.88
N VAL A 45 0.11 -3.81 20.22
CA VAL A 45 -0.96 -3.60 19.23
C VAL A 45 -0.68 -2.39 18.34
N SER A 46 -0.05 -1.34 18.86
CA SER A 46 0.36 -0.17 18.08
C SER A 46 1.28 -0.50 16.92
N GLN A 47 2.21 -1.45 17.08
CA GLN A 47 3.10 -1.91 16.01
C GLN A 47 2.32 -2.70 14.96
N LYS A 48 1.35 -3.52 15.38
CA LYS A 48 0.46 -4.28 14.49
C LYS A 48 -0.41 -3.33 13.64
N ILE A 49 -0.93 -2.26 14.25
CA ILE A 49 -1.64 -1.18 13.53
C ILE A 49 -0.67 -0.44 12.60
N GLY A 50 0.56 -0.19 13.03
CA GLY A 50 1.62 0.42 12.23
C GLY A 50 1.94 -0.36 10.96
N THR A 51 1.97 -1.70 11.03
CA THR A 51 2.11 -2.56 9.85
C THR A 51 0.99 -2.30 8.85
N ILE A 52 -0.28 -2.38 9.27
CA ILE A 52 -1.43 -2.12 8.39
C ILE A 52 -1.36 -0.71 7.79
N THR A 53 -1.04 0.29 8.62
CA THR A 53 -0.94 1.69 8.20
C THR A 53 0.10 1.87 7.09
N ARG A 54 1.30 1.31 7.25
CA ARG A 54 2.38 1.42 6.25
C ARG A 54 2.00 0.76 4.92
N LEU A 55 1.28 -0.36 4.97
CA LEU A 55 0.84 -1.07 3.76
C LEU A 55 -0.23 -0.25 3.01
N VAL A 56 -1.23 0.27 3.72
CA VAL A 56 -2.27 1.11 3.13
C VAL A 56 -1.68 2.40 2.55
N ASP A 57 -0.79 3.06 3.29
CA ASP A 57 -0.14 4.30 2.85
C ASP A 57 0.62 4.12 1.55
N ARG A 58 1.34 3.01 1.43
CA ARG A 58 2.06 2.69 0.20
C ARG A 58 1.12 2.60 -1.01
N VAL A 59 0.00 1.90 -0.86
CA VAL A 59 -0.96 1.73 -1.96
C VAL A 59 -1.57 3.06 -2.33
N VAL A 60 -2.09 3.80 -1.35
CA VAL A 60 -2.89 5.00 -1.62
C VAL A 60 -2.05 6.20 -2.01
N LEU A 61 -0.85 6.34 -1.44
CA LEU A 61 -0.02 7.54 -1.62
C LEU A 61 1.00 7.41 -2.77
N LEU A 62 1.38 6.18 -3.15
CA LEU A 62 2.43 5.98 -4.18
C LEU A 62 1.90 5.38 -5.47
N LEU A 63 0.93 4.47 -5.41
CA LEU A 63 0.50 3.72 -6.59
C LEU A 63 -0.55 4.48 -7.38
N ASN A 64 -0.62 4.23 -8.68
CA ASN A 64 -1.70 4.74 -9.51
C ASN A 64 -3.06 4.18 -9.04
N PRO A 65 -4.13 5.01 -8.96
CA PRO A 65 -5.47 4.57 -8.55
C PRO A 65 -6.00 3.31 -9.21
N LYS A 66 -5.65 3.06 -10.48
CA LYS A 66 -6.09 1.86 -11.20
C LYS A 66 -5.56 0.55 -10.61
N PHE A 67 -4.48 0.61 -9.82
CA PHE A 67 -3.90 -0.54 -9.13
C PHE A 67 -4.34 -0.66 -7.66
N HIS A 68 -5.12 0.28 -7.12
CA HIS A 68 -5.42 0.31 -5.68
C HIS A 68 -6.22 -0.91 -5.22
N PHE A 69 -7.22 -1.33 -6.00
CA PHE A 69 -8.09 -2.44 -5.63
C PHE A 69 -7.31 -3.75 -5.45
N ASP A 70 -6.56 -4.14 -6.48
CA ASP A 70 -5.77 -5.39 -6.46
C ASP A 70 -4.73 -5.38 -5.33
N ASN A 71 -4.05 -4.25 -5.12
CA ASN A 71 -3.06 -4.12 -4.06
C ASN A 71 -3.68 -4.12 -2.65
N LEU A 72 -4.87 -3.56 -2.46
CA LEU A 72 -5.59 -3.66 -1.19
C LEU A 72 -6.07 -5.09 -0.92
N CYS A 73 -6.58 -5.80 -1.94
CA CYS A 73 -6.91 -7.22 -1.84
C CYS A 73 -5.68 -8.05 -1.46
N PHE A 74 -4.53 -7.76 -2.08
CA PHE A 74 -3.26 -8.38 -1.74
C PHE A 74 -2.86 -8.14 -0.27
N ILE A 75 -2.92 -6.90 0.21
CA ILE A 75 -2.62 -6.59 1.62
C ILE A 75 -3.52 -7.38 2.57
N ILE A 76 -4.82 -7.46 2.29
CA ILE A 76 -5.76 -8.20 3.14
C ILE A 76 -5.37 -9.68 3.19
N LYS A 77 -5.08 -10.29 2.03
CA LYS A 77 -4.63 -11.68 1.95
C LYS A 77 -3.38 -11.90 2.80
N VAL A 78 -2.35 -11.06 2.63
CA VAL A 78 -1.10 -11.23 3.36
C VAL A 78 -1.27 -11.01 4.86
N LEU A 79 -2.09 -10.06 5.30
CA LEU A 79 -2.36 -9.86 6.72
C LEU A 79 -3.08 -11.08 7.33
N LEU A 80 -4.01 -11.71 6.60
CA LEU A 80 -4.65 -12.95 7.03
C LEU A 80 -3.64 -14.09 7.17
N GLU A 81 -2.70 -14.22 6.24
CA GLU A 81 -1.60 -15.19 6.30
C GLU A 81 -0.62 -14.92 7.45
N ASN A 82 -0.64 -13.71 8.03
CA ASN A 82 0.11 -13.32 9.21
C ASN A 82 -0.76 -13.27 10.49
N ASP A 83 -1.85 -14.04 10.51
CA ASP A 83 -2.77 -14.25 11.64
C ASP A 83 -3.55 -13.02 12.11
N TYR A 84 -3.63 -11.95 11.32
CA TYR A 84 -4.43 -10.79 11.70
C TYR A 84 -5.94 -11.12 11.65
N PRO A 85 -6.71 -10.83 12.71
CA PRO A 85 -8.16 -10.99 12.68
C PRO A 85 -8.81 -10.10 11.62
N LEU A 86 -9.75 -10.65 10.83
CA LEU A 86 -10.37 -9.95 9.70
C LEU A 86 -11.04 -8.62 10.11
N ASN A 87 -11.73 -8.61 11.25
CA ASN A 87 -12.35 -7.39 11.81
C ASN A 87 -11.30 -6.32 12.16
N PHE A 88 -10.14 -6.74 12.66
CA PHE A 88 -9.03 -5.85 12.99
C PHE A 88 -8.40 -5.26 11.72
N ILE A 89 -8.24 -6.07 10.67
CA ILE A 89 -7.77 -5.62 9.36
C ILE A 89 -8.69 -4.53 8.81
N PHE A 90 -9.97 -4.83 8.58
CA PHE A 90 -10.90 -3.89 7.97
C PHE A 90 -11.08 -2.61 8.81
N LYS A 91 -11.15 -2.74 10.14
CA LYS A 91 -11.25 -1.57 11.03
C LYS A 91 -10.07 -0.61 10.82
N ASN A 92 -8.85 -1.13 10.80
CA ASN A 92 -7.66 -0.29 10.70
C ASN A 92 -7.41 0.24 9.29
N ILE A 93 -7.71 -0.53 8.23
CA ILE A 93 -7.70 -0.03 6.85
C ILE A 93 -8.68 1.13 6.70
N ASN A 94 -9.95 0.95 7.10
CA ASN A 94 -10.98 1.98 7.01
C ASN A 94 -10.60 3.24 7.81
N ASN A 95 -10.06 3.06 9.02
CA ASN A 95 -9.60 4.18 9.82
C ASN A 95 -8.47 4.96 9.13
N ARG A 96 -7.52 4.27 8.48
CA ARG A 96 -6.41 4.94 7.79
C ARG A 96 -6.88 5.66 6.53
N LEU A 97 -7.72 5.03 5.71
CA LEU A 97 -8.31 5.67 4.52
C LEU A 97 -9.05 6.96 4.88
N LYS A 98 -9.88 6.93 5.93
CA LYS A 98 -10.57 8.13 6.43
C LYS A 98 -9.59 9.24 6.81
N LYS A 99 -8.49 8.91 7.51
CA LYS A 99 -7.46 9.89 7.88
C LYS A 99 -6.80 10.51 6.65
N ILE A 100 -6.41 9.70 5.66
CA ILE A 100 -5.79 10.20 4.41
C ILE A 100 -6.74 11.16 3.69
N ILE A 101 -8.01 10.78 3.52
CA ILE A 101 -9.01 11.63 2.86
C ILE A 101 -9.19 12.96 3.61
N MET A 102 -9.27 12.92 4.94
CA MET A 102 -9.36 14.12 5.76
C MET A 102 -8.13 15.02 5.63
N GLU A 103 -6.93 14.44 5.57
CA GLU A 103 -5.67 15.18 5.39
C GLU A 103 -5.62 15.84 4.01
N ILE A 104 -5.95 15.12 2.93
CA ILE A 104 -6.02 15.67 1.57
C ILE A 104 -7.04 16.81 1.50
N GLY A 105 -8.23 16.63 2.08
CA GLY A 105 -9.26 17.67 2.12
C GLY A 105 -8.80 18.94 2.85
N ARG A 106 -8.05 18.78 3.96
CA ARG A 106 -7.45 19.93 4.67
C ARG A 106 -6.42 20.66 3.82
N VAL A 107 -5.55 19.93 3.12
CA VAL A 107 -4.55 20.53 2.23
C VAL A 107 -5.24 21.27 1.08
N LEU A 108 -6.28 20.68 0.49
CA LEU A 108 -7.04 21.33 -0.58
C LEU A 108 -7.66 22.66 -0.12
N LEU A 109 -8.26 22.68 1.08
CA LEU A 109 -8.82 23.90 1.68
C LEU A 109 -7.77 24.99 1.91
N MET A 110 -6.51 24.63 2.21
CA MET A 110 -5.42 25.59 2.38
C MET A 110 -4.94 26.21 1.06
N ILE A 111 -5.15 25.55 -0.07
CA ILE A 111 -4.69 26.03 -1.38
C ILE A 111 -5.71 26.97 -2.02
N ILE A 112 -7.01 26.77 -1.73
CA ILE A 112 -8.11 27.51 -2.36
C ILE A 112 -8.61 28.71 -1.55
N GLY A 113 -8.22 28.84 -0.28
CA GLY A 113 -8.58 29.95 0.60
C GLY A 113 -7.47 31.00 0.68
#